data_AF-A0A051TZX4-F1
#
_entry.id   AF-A0A051TZX4-F1
#
_cell.length_a   1.000
_cell.length_b   1.000
_cell.length_c   1.000
_cell.angle_alpha   90.00
_cell.angle_beta   90.00
_cell.angle_gamma   90.00
#
_symmetry.space_group_name_H-M   'P 1'
#
loop_
_entity.id
_entity.type
_entity.pdbx_description
1 polymer ?
#
loop_
_entity_poly.entity_id
_entity_poly.type
_entity_poly.pdbx_seq_one_letter_code
_entity_poly.pdbx_strand_id
1 'polypeptide(L)'
;MTTLPRSFGGGAVACAIFAVFSLAGCGSNAHHEAAPTQPGPAAGWPAALNDFTVVWTAEPGIDVTTGPAVPVRAYTESYLLASVTGDNKYLYPGFAQSVDPNQSVDHPTGTQFLWPKTDDPAKTPWVGTDQAHIASVTTSGRDVTVVVCEYTFGSAQPARKGYVPNIGQPPPYSGIDPMRITMTAPAKPRPETPQQGPARAPSVDVFNGWRITSHQGGYFARSGVGDEWPNAAEDRNTCLAKAPQHPDLQRGGEYPRADFPTQPPSPGWPAPNAAS
;
A
#
# COMPACT_ATOMS: atom_id res chain seq x y z
N MET A 1 -2.59 -32.91 66.82
CA MET A 1 -2.11 -32.73 68.21
C MET A 1 -2.07 -31.24 68.49
N THR A 2 -3.12 -30.74 69.18
CA THR A 2 -3.09 -30.18 70.56
C THR A 2 -2.51 -28.77 70.61
N THR A 3 -3.33 -27.71 70.49
CA THR A 3 -3.92 -26.85 71.57
C THR A 3 -2.95 -25.96 72.38
N LEU A 4 -3.05 -24.62 72.14
CA LEU A 4 -3.29 -23.46 73.05
C LEU A 4 -2.49 -23.31 74.38
N PRO A 5 -2.21 -22.09 74.93
CA PRO A 5 -3.27 -21.12 75.32
C PRO A 5 -2.96 -19.58 75.41
N ARG A 6 -4.07 -18.81 75.41
CA ARG A 6 -4.51 -17.63 76.23
C ARG A 6 -3.48 -16.53 76.64
N SER A 7 -3.78 -15.22 76.61
CA SER A 7 -4.75 -14.56 77.50
C SER A 7 -4.76 -13.01 77.38
N PHE A 8 -5.97 -12.45 77.17
CA PHE A 8 -6.63 -11.26 77.77
C PHE A 8 -6.13 -9.79 77.68
N GLY A 9 -7.13 -8.93 77.37
CA GLY A 9 -7.27 -7.51 77.75
C GLY A 9 -7.56 -6.63 76.53
N GLY A 10 -8.75 -6.09 76.23
CA GLY A 10 -9.88 -5.69 77.06
C GLY A 10 -10.10 -4.18 76.90
N GLY A 11 -11.04 -3.74 76.06
CA GLY A 11 -11.39 -2.33 75.89
C GLY A 11 -12.36 -2.07 74.72
N ALA A 12 -13.66 -2.09 75.00
CA ALA A 12 -14.73 -1.59 74.13
C ALA A 12 -14.86 -0.04 74.32
N VAL A 13 -15.53 0.80 73.53
CA VAL A 13 -16.83 0.80 72.84
C VAL A 13 -16.84 2.05 71.92
N ALA A 14 -17.49 1.98 70.73
CA ALA A 14 -18.51 2.97 70.29
C ALA A 14 -18.98 2.72 68.86
N CYS A 15 -20.26 2.40 68.74
CA CYS A 15 -21.05 2.23 67.52
C CYS A 15 -21.22 3.54 66.73
N ALA A 16 -21.24 3.43 65.40
CA ALA A 16 -22.11 4.24 64.56
C ALA A 16 -22.64 3.38 63.42
N ILE A 17 -23.95 3.14 63.45
CA ILE A 17 -24.73 2.47 62.41
C ILE A 17 -25.14 3.55 61.40
N PHE A 18 -24.87 3.32 60.11
CA PHE A 18 -25.71 3.83 59.03
C PHE A 18 -25.93 2.71 58.01
N ALA A 19 -27.18 2.27 57.92
CA ALA A 19 -27.69 1.38 56.89
C ALA A 19 -27.72 2.08 55.53
N VAL A 20 -27.69 1.31 54.42
CA VAL A 20 -28.53 1.54 53.22
C VAL A 20 -28.41 0.35 52.25
N PHE A 21 -29.56 -0.33 52.09
CA PHE A 21 -30.17 -0.98 50.92
C PHE A 21 -29.35 -1.79 49.90
N SER A 22 -29.70 -3.08 49.82
CA SER A 22 -29.54 -3.91 48.62
C SER A 22 -30.66 -3.61 47.62
N LEU A 23 -30.31 -3.39 46.35
CA LEU A 23 -31.20 -3.58 45.20
C LEU A 23 -30.45 -4.33 44.10
N ALA A 24 -31.10 -5.40 43.61
CA ALA A 24 -30.71 -6.15 42.44
C ALA A 24 -30.86 -5.31 41.17
N GLY A 25 -29.97 -5.49 40.19
CA GLY A 25 -30.03 -4.86 38.87
C GLY A 25 -29.70 -5.84 37.76
N CYS A 26 -30.65 -6.02 36.84
CA CYS A 26 -30.62 -6.87 35.64
C CYS A 26 -29.51 -6.52 34.65
N GLY A 27 -29.11 -7.50 33.85
CA GLY A 27 -27.97 -7.40 32.93
C GLY A 27 -28.16 -6.54 31.69
N SER A 28 -27.05 -6.35 31.00
CA SER A 28 -26.96 -6.18 29.54
C SER A 28 -25.55 -6.56 29.12
N ASN A 29 -25.46 -7.54 28.22
CA ASN A 29 -24.26 -7.81 27.45
C ASN A 29 -23.90 -6.55 26.66
N ALA A 30 -22.96 -5.76 27.18
CA ALA A 30 -22.32 -4.73 26.40
C ALA A 30 -21.37 -5.44 25.41
N HIS A 31 -21.86 -5.65 24.19
CA HIS A 31 -20.99 -5.82 23.04
C HIS A 31 -20.04 -4.61 23.04
N HIS A 32 -18.76 -4.86 23.30
CA HIS A 32 -17.70 -3.91 22.99
C HIS A 32 -17.63 -3.79 21.47
N GLU A 33 -18.45 -2.91 20.91
CA GLU A 33 -18.27 -2.41 19.55
C GLU A 33 -16.93 -1.68 19.54
N ALA A 34 -15.98 -2.23 18.77
CA ALA A 34 -14.66 -1.64 18.62
C ALA A 34 -14.82 -0.20 18.10
N ALA A 35 -14.27 0.76 18.84
CA ALA A 35 -14.24 2.15 18.40
C ALA A 35 -13.59 2.24 17.01
N PRO A 36 -14.05 3.13 16.11
CA PRO A 36 -13.40 3.33 14.82
C PRO A 36 -11.95 3.71 15.06
N THR A 37 -11.01 2.92 14.55
CA THR A 37 -9.58 3.26 14.55
C THR A 37 -9.43 4.62 13.89
N GLN A 38 -8.97 5.61 14.66
CA GLN A 38 -8.65 6.94 14.16
C GLN A 38 -7.70 6.79 12.95
N PRO A 39 -7.90 7.52 11.84
CA PRO A 39 -6.93 7.54 10.75
C PRO A 39 -5.57 7.97 11.32
N GLY A 40 -4.52 7.18 11.06
CA GLY A 40 -3.16 7.64 11.31
C GLY A 40 -2.89 8.94 10.55
N PRO A 41 -1.89 9.75 10.95
CA PRO A 41 -1.55 10.97 10.22
C PRO A 41 -1.34 10.67 8.74
N ALA A 42 -1.74 11.59 7.87
CA ALA A 42 -1.57 11.45 6.42
C ALA A 42 -0.11 11.06 6.12
N ALA A 43 0.08 9.94 5.43
CA ALA A 43 1.39 9.55 4.93
C ALA A 43 1.85 10.63 3.94
N GLY A 44 2.73 11.51 4.39
CA GLY A 44 3.36 12.49 3.53
C GLY A 44 4.32 11.82 2.55
N TRP A 45 4.67 12.51 1.47
CA TRP A 45 5.73 12.04 0.59
C TRP A 45 7.07 11.98 1.34
N PRO A 46 7.86 10.89 1.24
CA PRO A 46 9.15 10.80 1.92
C PRO A 46 10.10 11.91 1.47
N ALA A 47 10.69 12.64 2.42
CA ALA A 47 11.66 13.70 2.09
C ALA A 47 12.89 13.17 1.33
N ALA A 48 13.28 11.91 1.60
CA ALA A 48 14.36 11.25 0.87
C ALA A 48 14.05 11.10 -0.63
N LEU A 49 12.77 11.04 -1.01
CA LEU A 49 12.30 10.84 -2.37
C LEU A 49 11.88 12.16 -3.06
N ASN A 50 12.41 13.31 -2.63
CA ASN A 50 12.08 14.61 -3.23
C ASN A 50 12.40 14.69 -4.73
N ASP A 51 13.44 13.99 -5.17
CA ASP A 51 13.84 13.90 -6.58
C ASP A 51 13.24 12.68 -7.30
N PHE A 52 12.20 12.07 -6.74
CA PHE A 52 11.47 10.94 -7.31
C PHE A 52 9.97 11.26 -7.44
N THR A 53 9.32 10.68 -8.43
CA THR A 53 7.86 10.72 -8.60
C THR A 53 7.35 9.42 -9.21
N VAL A 54 6.03 9.24 -9.14
CA VAL A 54 5.29 8.26 -9.96
C VAL A 54 4.40 9.00 -10.96
N VAL A 55 4.27 8.48 -12.17
CA VAL A 55 3.31 8.98 -13.18
C VAL A 55 2.48 7.83 -13.73
N TRP A 56 1.24 8.12 -14.08
CA TRP A 56 0.25 7.14 -14.50
C TRP A 56 -0.35 7.48 -15.86
N THR A 57 -0.51 6.44 -16.67
CA THR A 57 -1.26 6.45 -17.92
C THR A 57 -2.13 5.19 -18.00
N ALA A 58 -2.99 5.08 -19.01
CA ALA A 58 -3.78 3.88 -19.24
C ALA A 58 -4.17 3.73 -20.71
N GLU A 59 -4.66 2.55 -21.08
CA GLU A 59 -5.29 2.33 -22.37
C GLU A 59 -6.52 3.22 -22.59
N PRO A 60 -6.89 3.51 -23.85
CA PRO A 60 -8.09 4.26 -24.17
C PRO A 60 -9.34 3.66 -23.51
N GLY A 61 -10.14 4.52 -22.87
CA GLY A 61 -11.37 4.12 -22.17
C GLY A 61 -11.17 3.76 -20.69
N ILE A 62 -9.94 3.77 -20.18
CA ILE A 62 -9.65 3.62 -18.75
C ILE A 62 -9.32 5.00 -18.16
N ASP A 63 -10.11 5.43 -17.20
CA ASP A 63 -9.85 6.66 -16.45
C ASP A 63 -8.99 6.35 -15.22
N VAL A 64 -7.77 6.91 -15.18
CA VAL A 64 -6.83 6.74 -14.07
C VAL A 64 -7.19 7.53 -12.80
N THR A 65 -8.23 8.36 -12.86
CA THR A 65 -8.64 9.25 -11.76
C THR A 65 -9.91 8.79 -11.03
N THR A 66 -10.59 7.74 -11.52
CA THR A 66 -11.85 7.25 -10.93
C THR A 66 -11.92 5.72 -10.89
N GLY A 67 -12.88 5.18 -10.14
CA GLY A 67 -13.20 3.75 -10.13
C GLY A 67 -12.03 2.88 -9.69
N PRO A 68 -11.83 1.69 -10.30
CA PRO A 68 -10.81 0.74 -9.85
C PRO A 68 -9.37 1.23 -10.05
N ALA A 69 -9.12 2.24 -10.88
CA ALA A 69 -7.78 2.78 -11.06
C ALA A 69 -7.27 3.50 -9.81
N VAL A 70 -8.15 4.16 -9.05
CA VAL A 70 -7.79 4.90 -7.83
C VAL A 70 -7.17 4.01 -6.75
N PRO A 71 -7.81 2.92 -6.28
CA PRO A 71 -7.21 2.03 -5.29
C PRO A 71 -5.97 1.30 -5.83
N VAL A 72 -5.88 1.02 -7.14
CA VAL A 72 -4.64 0.47 -7.75
C VAL A 72 -3.50 1.45 -7.61
N ARG A 73 -3.71 2.71 -8.01
CA ARG A 73 -2.69 3.76 -7.90
C ARG A 73 -2.22 3.92 -6.46
N ALA A 74 -3.18 4.05 -5.54
CA ALA A 74 -2.90 4.22 -4.12
C ALA A 74 -2.12 3.02 -3.54
N TYR A 75 -2.52 1.80 -3.91
CA TYR A 75 -1.87 0.56 -3.47
C TYR A 75 -0.44 0.47 -4.01
N THR A 76 -0.25 0.61 -5.32
CA THR A 76 1.06 0.49 -5.98
C THR A 76 2.03 1.55 -5.47
N GLU A 77 1.62 2.81 -5.38
CA GLU A 77 2.47 3.88 -4.84
C GLU A 77 2.81 3.64 -3.37
N SER A 78 1.85 3.23 -2.53
CA SER A 78 2.11 2.87 -1.12
C SER A 78 3.13 1.75 -1.00
N TYR A 79 2.95 0.69 -1.81
CA TYR A 79 3.80 -0.49 -1.80
C TYR A 79 5.24 -0.12 -2.19
N LEU A 80 5.41 0.66 -3.24
CA LEU A 80 6.69 1.21 -3.70
C LEU A 80 7.36 2.07 -2.63
N LEU A 81 6.65 3.07 -2.08
CA LEU A 81 7.22 4.00 -1.09
C LEU A 81 7.68 3.26 0.16
N ALA A 82 6.86 2.36 0.71
CA ALA A 82 7.23 1.57 1.87
C ALA A 82 8.38 0.59 1.58
N SER A 83 8.42 -0.04 0.39
CA SER A 83 9.51 -0.93 0.00
C SER A 83 10.85 -0.20 -0.15
N VAL A 84 10.86 0.96 -0.82
CA VAL A 84 12.07 1.76 -1.04
C VAL A 84 12.60 2.35 0.25
N THR A 85 11.71 2.82 1.13
CA THR A 85 12.11 3.50 2.38
C THR A 85 12.29 2.56 3.57
N GLY A 86 11.73 1.34 3.50
CA GLY A 86 11.72 0.40 4.61
C GLY A 86 10.81 0.82 5.76
N ASP A 87 9.77 1.64 5.50
CA ASP A 87 8.93 2.19 6.56
C ASP A 87 7.45 2.25 6.16
N ASN A 88 6.64 1.47 6.89
CA ASN A 88 5.20 1.41 6.70
C ASN A 88 4.46 2.72 7.02
N LYS A 89 5.11 3.73 7.63
CA LYS A 89 4.48 5.05 7.82
C LYS A 89 4.14 5.75 6.49
N TYR A 90 4.72 5.31 5.38
CA TYR A 90 4.46 5.85 4.05
C TYR A 90 3.37 5.11 3.28
N LEU A 91 2.74 4.10 3.88
CA LEU A 91 1.52 3.51 3.36
C LEU A 91 0.40 4.57 3.39
N TYR A 92 -0.29 4.77 2.27
CA TYR A 92 -1.34 5.78 2.18
C TYR A 92 -2.50 5.50 3.14
N PRO A 93 -3.24 6.55 3.57
CA PRO A 93 -4.41 6.37 4.41
C PRO A 93 -5.39 5.37 3.80
N GLY A 94 -5.93 4.47 4.62
CA GLY A 94 -6.83 3.40 4.18
C GLY A 94 -6.13 2.08 3.82
N PHE A 95 -4.82 2.07 3.59
CA PHE A 95 -4.10 0.85 3.15
C PHE A 95 -4.35 -0.34 4.09
N ALA A 96 -4.13 -0.17 5.39
CA ALA A 96 -4.29 -1.25 6.37
C ALA A 96 -5.74 -1.78 6.44
N GLN A 97 -6.71 -0.92 6.18
CA GLN A 97 -8.15 -1.23 6.16
C GLN A 97 -8.62 -1.77 4.80
N SER A 98 -7.78 -1.74 3.77
CA SER A 98 -8.11 -2.16 2.41
C SER A 98 -7.30 -3.34 1.91
N VAL A 99 -6.21 -3.72 2.58
CA VAL A 99 -5.33 -4.81 2.13
C VAL A 99 -5.37 -5.97 3.12
N ASP A 100 -5.56 -7.20 2.63
CA ASP A 100 -5.46 -8.41 3.47
C ASP A 100 -4.00 -8.63 3.92
N PRO A 101 -3.76 -9.24 5.10
CA PRO A 101 -2.41 -9.57 5.53
C PRO A 101 -1.75 -10.63 4.63
N ASN A 102 -0.42 -10.57 4.49
CA ASN A 102 0.36 -11.58 3.77
C ASN A 102 0.10 -12.98 4.32
N GLN A 103 -0.13 -13.92 3.42
CA GLN A 103 -0.28 -15.34 3.72
C GLN A 103 1.06 -16.09 3.66
N SER A 104 1.10 -17.31 4.18
CA SER A 104 2.30 -18.16 4.10
C SER A 104 2.57 -18.65 2.68
N VAL A 105 3.75 -19.24 2.47
CA VAL A 105 4.19 -19.80 1.18
C VAL A 105 3.27 -20.89 0.63
N ASP A 106 2.41 -21.49 1.46
CA ASP A 106 1.48 -22.56 1.08
C ASP A 106 0.20 -22.03 0.39
N HIS A 107 0.00 -20.70 0.39
CA HIS A 107 -1.12 -20.03 -0.27
C HIS A 107 -0.74 -19.56 -1.69
N PRO A 108 -1.70 -19.19 -2.55
CA PRO A 108 -1.39 -18.64 -3.88
C PRO A 108 -0.44 -17.44 -3.79
N THR A 109 0.50 -17.33 -4.74
CA THR A 109 1.56 -16.30 -4.75
C THR A 109 1.00 -14.89 -4.57
N GLY A 110 -0.15 -14.60 -5.21
CA GLY A 110 -0.80 -13.30 -5.12
C GLY A 110 -1.21 -12.86 -3.71
N THR A 111 -1.38 -13.80 -2.78
CA THR A 111 -1.75 -13.52 -1.38
C THR A 111 -0.55 -13.41 -0.44
N GLN A 112 0.66 -13.73 -0.93
CA GLN A 112 1.88 -13.75 -0.13
C GLN A 112 2.59 -12.38 -0.07
N PHE A 113 2.29 -11.48 -1.02
CA PHE A 113 2.98 -10.21 -1.24
C PHE A 113 2.01 -9.02 -1.34
N LEU A 114 0.98 -9.02 -0.50
CA LEU A 114 0.00 -7.94 -0.36
C LEU A 114 0.55 -6.74 0.42
N TRP A 115 1.43 -6.99 1.38
CA TRP A 115 2.14 -5.97 2.15
C TRP A 115 3.60 -5.90 1.71
N PRO A 116 4.16 -4.68 1.58
CA PRO A 116 5.54 -4.49 1.17
C PRO A 116 6.51 -5.04 2.21
N LYS A 117 7.62 -5.58 1.71
CA LYS A 117 8.76 -5.93 2.56
C LYS A 117 9.51 -4.66 2.91
N THR A 118 9.83 -4.50 4.19
CA THR A 118 10.49 -3.29 4.73
C THR A 118 11.85 -3.58 5.35
N ASP A 119 12.31 -4.83 5.28
CA ASP A 119 13.55 -5.32 5.88
C ASP A 119 14.79 -5.14 5.00
N ASP A 120 14.62 -4.81 3.72
CA ASP A 120 15.71 -4.51 2.77
C ASP A 120 15.43 -3.22 1.96
N PRO A 121 15.46 -2.03 2.60
CA PRO A 121 15.23 -0.77 1.92
C PRO A 121 16.33 -0.41 0.93
N ALA A 122 16.04 0.53 0.02
CA ALA A 122 17.03 1.07 -0.88
C ALA A 122 18.18 1.73 -0.10
N LYS A 123 19.42 1.45 -0.50
CA LYS A 123 20.63 1.95 0.19
C LYS A 123 20.85 3.44 -0.02
N THR A 124 20.41 3.94 -1.17
CA THR A 124 20.41 5.36 -1.50
C THR A 124 19.03 5.75 -2.02
N PRO A 125 18.59 7.00 -1.80
CA PRO A 125 17.26 7.40 -2.23
C PRO A 125 17.12 7.32 -3.75
N TRP A 126 15.97 6.83 -4.20
CA TRP A 126 15.65 6.78 -5.61
C TRP A 126 15.47 8.20 -6.17
N VAL A 127 15.81 8.36 -7.45
CA VAL A 127 15.59 9.58 -8.23
C VAL A 127 14.90 9.24 -9.54
N GLY A 128 14.35 10.27 -10.20
CA GLY A 128 13.73 10.17 -11.51
C GLY A 128 12.25 9.91 -11.45
N THR A 129 11.73 9.12 -12.37
CA THR A 129 10.30 8.89 -12.54
C THR A 129 10.04 7.40 -12.74
N ASP A 130 9.28 6.80 -11.84
CA ASP A 130 8.65 5.51 -12.11
C ASP A 130 7.33 5.75 -12.85
N GLN A 131 7.11 5.01 -13.95
CA GLN A 131 5.92 5.19 -14.78
C GLN A 131 5.08 3.92 -14.72
N ALA A 132 3.78 4.08 -14.52
CA ALA A 132 2.83 2.99 -14.53
C ALA A 132 1.79 3.20 -15.63
N HIS A 133 1.42 2.12 -16.33
CA HIS A 133 0.41 2.13 -17.37
C HIS A 133 -0.64 1.06 -17.10
N ILE A 134 -1.90 1.43 -16.90
CA ILE A 134 -2.98 0.46 -16.75
C ILE A 134 -3.32 -0.11 -18.14
N ALA A 135 -2.90 -1.34 -18.38
CA ALA A 135 -3.08 -2.03 -19.64
C ALA A 135 -4.48 -2.65 -19.78
N SER A 136 -5.05 -3.14 -18.67
CA SER A 136 -6.41 -3.71 -18.70
C SER A 136 -7.10 -3.66 -17.35
N VAL A 137 -8.43 -3.59 -17.39
CA VAL A 137 -9.32 -3.75 -16.24
C VAL A 137 -10.38 -4.77 -16.63
N THR A 138 -10.41 -5.90 -15.93
CA THR A 138 -11.40 -6.98 -16.15
C THR A 138 -12.26 -7.13 -14.90
N THR A 139 -13.58 -7.13 -15.07
CA THR A 139 -14.54 -7.25 -13.96
C THR A 139 -15.38 -8.52 -14.08
N SER A 140 -15.53 -9.24 -12.97
CA SER A 140 -16.43 -10.39 -12.81
C SER A 140 -17.23 -10.21 -11.52
N GLY A 141 -18.48 -9.77 -11.64
CA GLY A 141 -19.28 -9.40 -10.46
C GLY A 141 -18.64 -8.23 -9.70
N ARG A 142 -18.21 -8.49 -8.46
CA ARG A 142 -17.48 -7.51 -7.63
C ARG A 142 -15.97 -7.67 -7.71
N ASP A 143 -15.47 -8.74 -8.30
CA ASP A 143 -14.03 -8.97 -8.42
C ASP A 143 -13.51 -8.24 -9.65
N VAL A 144 -12.45 -7.47 -9.45
CA VAL A 144 -11.80 -6.67 -10.49
C VAL A 144 -10.33 -7.06 -10.52
N THR A 145 -9.84 -7.40 -11.70
CA THR A 145 -8.42 -7.66 -11.95
C THR A 145 -7.89 -6.57 -12.87
N VAL A 146 -6.78 -5.96 -12.45
CA VAL A 146 -6.10 -4.90 -13.18
C VAL A 146 -4.69 -5.36 -13.53
N VAL A 147 -4.31 -5.22 -14.79
CA VAL A 147 -2.93 -5.40 -15.23
C VAL A 147 -2.29 -4.03 -15.40
N VAL A 148 -1.18 -3.81 -14.71
CA VAL A 148 -0.39 -2.58 -14.74
C VAL A 148 0.99 -2.91 -15.31
N CYS A 149 1.46 -2.11 -16.25
CA CYS A 149 2.84 -2.15 -16.70
C CYS A 149 3.65 -1.14 -15.91
N GLU A 150 4.57 -1.60 -15.06
CA GLU A 150 5.50 -0.75 -14.31
C GLU A 150 6.78 -0.57 -15.11
N TYR A 151 7.27 0.67 -15.18
CA TYR A 151 8.40 1.10 -15.98
C TYR A 151 9.44 1.80 -15.11
N THR A 152 10.25 1.00 -14.42
CA THR A 152 11.24 1.47 -13.45
C THR A 152 12.51 2.02 -14.10
N PHE A 153 12.68 1.83 -15.42
CA PHE A 153 13.84 2.33 -16.18
C PHE A 153 13.99 3.86 -16.20
N GLY A 154 12.93 4.61 -15.88
CA GLY A 154 12.98 6.07 -15.71
C GLY A 154 13.52 6.51 -14.35
N SER A 155 13.86 5.56 -13.47
CA SER A 155 14.33 5.80 -12.12
C SER A 155 15.70 5.16 -11.87
N ALA A 156 16.44 5.71 -10.91
CA ALA A 156 17.77 5.25 -10.58
C ALA A 156 18.17 5.53 -9.13
N GLN A 157 19.29 4.94 -8.73
CA GLN A 157 19.95 5.18 -7.45
C GLN A 157 21.32 5.84 -7.67
N PRO A 158 21.71 6.84 -6.86
CA PRO A 158 23.05 7.39 -6.88
C PRO A 158 24.13 6.30 -6.67
N ALA A 159 25.19 6.38 -7.46
CA ALA A 159 26.37 5.54 -7.39
C ALA A 159 27.65 6.39 -7.47
N ARG A 160 28.82 5.75 -7.53
CA ARG A 160 30.11 6.44 -7.41
C ARG A 160 30.41 7.38 -8.58
N LYS A 161 30.06 6.99 -9.81
CA LYS A 161 30.37 7.71 -11.05
C LYS A 161 29.13 8.19 -11.80
N GLY A 162 27.94 7.91 -11.28
CA GLY A 162 26.68 8.31 -11.89
C GLY A 162 25.49 7.71 -11.14
N TYR A 163 24.55 7.17 -11.90
CA TYR A 163 23.30 6.63 -11.41
C TYR A 163 23.09 5.23 -11.98
N VAL A 164 22.77 4.28 -11.12
CA VAL A 164 22.46 2.90 -11.51
C VAL A 164 20.94 2.79 -11.68
N PRO A 165 20.46 2.36 -12.86
CA PRO A 165 19.03 2.29 -13.13
C PRO A 165 18.38 1.18 -12.31
N ASN A 166 17.14 1.40 -11.86
CA ASN A 166 16.38 0.42 -11.09
C ASN A 166 15.79 -0.66 -12.00
N ILE A 167 16.62 -1.51 -12.61
CA ILE A 167 16.16 -2.51 -13.60
C ILE A 167 16.40 -3.96 -13.17
N GLY A 168 15.35 -4.78 -13.30
CA GLY A 168 15.29 -6.19 -12.89
C GLY A 168 15.82 -7.20 -13.91
N GLN A 169 15.53 -6.97 -15.19
CA GLN A 169 15.75 -7.92 -16.28
C GLN A 169 16.77 -7.37 -17.30
N PRO A 170 17.39 -8.23 -18.12
CA PRO A 170 18.12 -7.77 -19.30
C PRO A 170 17.16 -7.26 -20.39
N PRO A 171 17.66 -6.55 -21.42
CA PRO A 171 16.87 -6.20 -22.59
C PRO A 171 16.22 -7.44 -23.24
N PRO A 172 15.02 -7.32 -23.83
CA PRO A 172 14.28 -6.07 -24.05
C PRO A 172 13.40 -5.62 -22.88
N TYR A 173 13.38 -6.35 -21.75
CA TYR A 173 12.48 -6.08 -20.63
C TYR A 173 13.14 -5.30 -19.48
N SER A 174 14.24 -4.59 -19.75
CA SER A 174 14.98 -3.83 -18.75
C SER A 174 14.09 -2.79 -18.06
N GLY A 175 13.66 -3.08 -16.83
CA GLY A 175 12.77 -2.21 -16.06
C GLY A 175 11.34 -2.17 -16.60
N ILE A 176 10.88 -3.24 -17.25
CA ILE A 176 9.50 -3.41 -17.70
C ILE A 176 8.93 -4.61 -16.93
N ASP A 177 8.13 -4.32 -15.92
CA ASP A 177 7.65 -5.31 -14.97
C ASP A 177 6.11 -5.29 -14.93
N PRO A 178 5.42 -6.29 -15.50
CA PRO A 178 3.97 -6.37 -15.39
C PRO A 178 3.57 -6.69 -13.94
N MET A 179 2.54 -6.02 -13.47
CA MET A 179 1.86 -6.25 -12.19
C MET A 179 0.42 -6.69 -12.47
N ARG A 180 -0.07 -7.66 -11.70
CA ARG A 180 -1.47 -8.06 -11.70
C ARG A 180 -2.03 -7.91 -10.30
N ILE A 181 -3.02 -7.04 -10.18
CA ILE A 181 -3.67 -6.71 -8.91
C ILE A 181 -5.13 -7.13 -9.00
N THR A 182 -5.58 -7.95 -8.05
CA THR A 182 -7.00 -8.29 -7.90
C THR A 182 -7.55 -7.61 -6.67
N MET A 183 -8.78 -7.12 -6.80
CA MET A 183 -9.51 -6.44 -5.75
C MET A 183 -10.99 -6.80 -5.79
N THR A 184 -11.68 -6.56 -4.68
CA THR A 184 -13.13 -6.65 -4.58
C THR A 184 -13.72 -5.27 -4.39
N ALA A 185 -14.65 -4.89 -5.27
CA ALA A 185 -15.38 -3.62 -5.21
C ALA A 185 -16.25 -3.53 -3.95
N PRO A 186 -16.47 -2.33 -3.37
CA PRO A 186 -17.36 -2.17 -2.21
C PRO A 186 -18.79 -2.63 -2.54
N ALA A 187 -19.48 -3.24 -1.57
CA ALA A 187 -20.87 -3.70 -1.75
C ALA A 187 -21.85 -2.54 -2.01
N LYS A 188 -21.52 -1.36 -1.49
CA LYS A 188 -22.25 -0.11 -1.70
C LYS A 188 -21.25 0.96 -2.13
N PRO A 189 -21.05 1.16 -3.45
CA PRO A 189 -20.18 2.20 -3.95
C PRO A 189 -20.61 3.56 -3.44
N ARG A 190 -19.64 4.37 -3.02
CA ARG A 190 -19.89 5.79 -2.68
C ARG A 190 -19.63 6.63 -3.92
N PRO A 191 -20.27 7.80 -4.06
CA PRO A 191 -19.90 8.75 -5.09
C PRO A 191 -18.41 9.07 -5.01
N GLU A 192 -17.72 9.00 -6.16
CA GLU A 192 -16.31 9.29 -6.27
C GLU A 192 -16.12 10.60 -7.05
N THR A 193 -15.30 11.49 -6.50
CA THR A 193 -14.76 12.62 -7.25
C THR A 193 -13.44 12.21 -7.90
N PRO A 194 -13.11 12.70 -9.11
CA PRO A 194 -11.81 12.43 -9.73
C PRO A 194 -10.64 12.71 -8.78
N GLN A 195 -9.80 11.70 -8.55
CA GLN A 195 -8.60 11.76 -7.72
C GLN A 195 -7.42 12.25 -8.55
N GLN A 196 -7.35 13.56 -8.72
CA GLN A 196 -6.30 14.26 -9.46
C GLN A 196 -5.91 15.57 -8.76
N GLY A 197 -4.65 15.96 -8.91
CA GLY A 197 -4.14 17.22 -8.39
C GLY A 197 -2.61 17.28 -8.44
N PRO A 198 -1.99 18.29 -7.80
CA PRO A 198 -0.54 18.46 -7.83
C PRO A 198 0.19 17.68 -6.73
N ALA A 199 -0.50 17.09 -5.75
CA ALA A 199 0.15 16.42 -4.64
C ALA A 199 0.73 15.06 -5.06
N ARG A 200 1.84 14.65 -4.44
CA ARG A 200 2.46 13.34 -4.72
C ARG A 200 1.88 12.19 -3.90
N ALA A 201 1.18 12.49 -2.81
CA ALA A 201 0.50 11.50 -1.97
C ALA A 201 -0.90 12.02 -1.59
N PRO A 202 -1.88 11.13 -1.42
CA PRO A 202 -3.20 11.50 -0.94
C PRO A 202 -3.15 11.82 0.55
N SER A 203 -3.95 12.82 0.96
CA SER A 203 -4.08 13.21 2.37
C SER A 203 -5.20 12.47 3.12
N VAL A 204 -6.03 11.71 2.38
CA VAL A 204 -7.22 11.02 2.88
C VAL A 204 -7.26 9.59 2.34
N ASP A 205 -8.14 8.77 2.91
CA ASP A 205 -8.42 7.42 2.39
C ASP A 205 -9.05 7.51 0.99
N VAL A 206 -8.30 7.04 0.00
CA VAL A 206 -8.72 6.95 -1.41
C VAL A 206 -9.07 5.52 -1.84
N PHE A 207 -8.94 4.53 -0.95
CA PHE A 207 -9.35 3.17 -1.24
C PHE A 207 -10.87 3.00 -1.20
N ASN A 208 -11.59 3.90 -0.52
CA ASN A 208 -13.05 4.04 -0.61
C ASN A 208 -13.85 2.71 -0.46
N GLY A 209 -13.36 1.80 0.39
CA GLY A 209 -13.98 0.50 0.66
C GLY A 209 -13.67 -0.61 -0.36
N TRP A 210 -12.81 -0.36 -1.34
CA TRP A 210 -12.18 -1.40 -2.14
C TRP A 210 -11.26 -2.27 -1.27
N ARG A 211 -11.17 -3.55 -1.60
CA ARG A 211 -10.30 -4.53 -0.90
C ARG A 211 -9.30 -5.12 -1.88
N ILE A 212 -8.00 -4.98 -1.62
CA ILE A 212 -6.93 -5.64 -2.38
C ILE A 212 -6.78 -7.07 -1.86
N THR A 213 -6.94 -8.04 -2.75
CA THR A 213 -6.99 -9.47 -2.42
C THR A 213 -5.88 -10.28 -3.10
N SER A 214 -5.24 -9.73 -4.13
CA SER A 214 -4.08 -10.35 -4.80
C SER A 214 -3.13 -9.29 -5.36
N HIS A 215 -1.83 -9.54 -5.26
CA HIS A 215 -0.77 -8.77 -5.92
C HIS A 215 0.34 -9.71 -6.42
N GLN A 216 0.54 -9.72 -7.74
CA GLN A 216 1.58 -10.51 -8.40
C GLN A 216 2.41 -9.61 -9.31
N GLY A 217 3.74 -9.80 -9.30
CA GLY A 217 4.67 -9.11 -10.20
C GLY A 217 4.98 -7.67 -9.81
N GLY A 218 5.34 -6.85 -10.80
CA GLY A 218 6.04 -5.59 -10.58
C GLY A 218 7.46 -5.77 -10.06
N TYR A 219 8.08 -4.65 -9.71
CA TYR A 219 9.48 -4.61 -9.31
C TYR A 219 9.74 -5.29 -7.96
N PHE A 220 8.78 -5.22 -7.03
CA PHE A 220 8.97 -5.66 -5.64
C PHE A 220 8.26 -6.95 -5.24
N ALA A 221 7.16 -7.32 -5.91
CA ALA A 221 6.42 -8.54 -5.57
C ALA A 221 6.75 -9.69 -6.53
N ARG A 222 6.51 -10.91 -6.07
CA ARG A 222 6.76 -12.10 -6.88
C ARG A 222 5.60 -12.31 -7.86
N SER A 223 5.91 -12.66 -9.10
CA SER A 223 4.90 -13.16 -10.04
C SER A 223 4.56 -14.62 -9.74
N GLY A 224 3.26 -14.95 -9.80
CA GLY A 224 2.82 -16.35 -9.86
C GLY A 224 3.32 -17.03 -11.13
N VAL A 225 3.35 -18.36 -11.12
CA VAL A 225 3.76 -19.19 -12.27
C VAL A 225 2.62 -20.09 -12.72
N GLY A 226 2.62 -20.45 -14.01
CA GLY A 226 1.61 -21.34 -14.59
C GLY A 226 0.19 -20.81 -14.40
N ASP A 227 -0.68 -21.63 -13.83
CA ASP A 227 -2.11 -21.36 -13.71
C ASP A 227 -2.45 -20.17 -12.79
N GLU A 228 -1.53 -19.73 -11.94
CA GLU A 228 -1.74 -18.54 -11.10
C GLU A 228 -1.78 -17.24 -11.90
N TRP A 229 -1.05 -17.18 -13.03
CA TRP A 229 -1.10 -16.07 -13.97
C TRP A 229 -0.96 -16.60 -15.41
N PRO A 230 -2.05 -17.14 -15.97
CA PRO A 230 -2.01 -17.84 -17.26
C PRO A 230 -1.52 -16.95 -18.41
N ASN A 231 -1.86 -15.66 -18.39
CA ASN A 231 -1.54 -14.71 -19.46
C ASN A 231 -0.25 -13.91 -19.19
N ALA A 232 0.59 -14.30 -18.23
CA ALA A 232 1.77 -13.52 -17.84
C ALA A 232 2.71 -13.20 -19.02
N ALA A 233 2.86 -14.12 -19.97
CA ALA A 233 3.69 -13.90 -21.16
C ALA A 233 3.07 -12.85 -22.12
N GLU A 234 1.75 -12.88 -22.30
CA GLU A 234 1.02 -11.92 -23.13
C GLU A 234 1.00 -10.53 -22.49
N ASP A 235 0.75 -10.47 -21.18
CA ASP A 235 0.77 -9.22 -20.41
C ASP A 235 2.17 -8.59 -20.46
N ARG A 236 3.24 -9.40 -20.33
CA ARG A 236 4.62 -8.91 -20.47
C ARG A 236 4.91 -8.37 -21.87
N ASN A 237 4.44 -9.04 -22.93
CA ASN A 237 4.60 -8.56 -24.30
C ASN A 237 3.80 -7.26 -24.54
N THR A 238 2.62 -7.16 -23.95
CA THR A 238 1.79 -5.94 -23.97
C THR A 238 2.55 -4.78 -23.32
N CYS A 239 3.12 -4.99 -22.13
CA CYS A 239 3.92 -3.98 -21.46
C CYS A 239 5.15 -3.56 -22.26
N LEU A 240 5.83 -4.50 -22.92
CA LEU A 240 6.94 -4.16 -23.82
C LEU A 240 6.46 -3.27 -24.99
N ALA A 241 5.33 -3.60 -25.60
CA ALA A 241 4.78 -2.85 -26.73
C ALA A 241 4.26 -1.45 -26.35
N LYS A 242 3.87 -1.27 -25.08
CA LYS A 242 3.33 -0.01 -24.54
C LYS A 242 4.37 0.81 -23.79
N ALA A 243 5.58 0.30 -23.64
CA ALA A 243 6.65 1.00 -22.96
C ALA A 243 6.90 2.37 -23.63
N PRO A 244 7.02 3.45 -22.83
CA PRO A 244 7.59 4.69 -23.30
C PRO A 244 8.96 4.46 -23.93
N GLN A 245 9.48 5.47 -24.66
CA GLN A 245 10.84 5.39 -25.17
C GLN A 245 11.82 5.11 -24.02
N HIS A 246 12.41 3.92 -24.06
CA HIS A 246 13.36 3.43 -23.07
C HIS A 246 14.76 3.42 -23.70
N PRO A 247 15.78 4.00 -23.04
CA PRO A 247 17.15 3.88 -23.49
C PRO A 247 17.67 2.45 -23.29
N ASP A 248 18.66 2.01 -24.08
CA ASP A 248 19.28 0.68 -23.97
C ASP A 248 20.14 0.56 -22.69
N LEU A 249 19.47 0.55 -21.53
CA LEU A 249 20.09 0.44 -20.22
C LEU A 249 20.54 -0.99 -19.95
N GLN A 250 21.72 -1.10 -19.35
CA GLN A 250 22.33 -2.37 -18.97
C GLN A 250 22.39 -2.46 -17.45
N ARG A 251 22.05 -3.62 -16.93
CA ARG A 251 22.16 -3.92 -15.50
C ARG A 251 23.61 -3.70 -15.04
N GLY A 252 23.79 -2.91 -13.98
CA GLY A 252 25.10 -2.56 -13.44
C GLY A 252 25.83 -1.45 -14.20
N GLY A 253 25.23 -0.89 -15.26
CA GLY A 253 25.71 0.35 -15.88
C GLY A 253 25.51 1.56 -14.97
N GLU A 254 26.36 2.57 -15.14
CA GLU A 254 26.24 3.87 -14.48
C GLU A 254 26.02 4.96 -15.55
N TYR A 255 24.99 5.79 -15.35
CA TYR A 255 24.52 6.77 -16.33
C TYR A 255 24.44 8.18 -15.71
N PRO A 256 24.46 9.25 -16.52
CA PRO A 256 24.27 10.62 -16.03
C PRO A 256 22.89 10.83 -15.40
N ARG A 257 22.79 11.77 -14.44
CA ARG A 257 21.51 12.16 -13.81
C ARG A 257 20.44 12.61 -14.81
N ALA A 258 20.87 13.19 -15.93
CA ALA A 258 20.01 13.73 -16.98
C ALA A 258 19.16 12.64 -17.67
N ASP A 259 19.59 11.39 -17.61
CA ASP A 259 18.88 10.25 -18.22
C ASP A 259 17.64 9.83 -17.40
N PHE A 260 17.53 10.30 -16.15
CA PHE A 260 16.45 9.96 -15.22
C PHE A 260 15.66 11.19 -14.76
N PRO A 261 15.07 12.01 -15.64
CA PRO A 261 14.40 13.24 -15.25
C PRO A 261 13.24 12.96 -14.27
N THR A 262 13.08 13.84 -13.29
CA THR A 262 11.93 13.80 -12.36
C THR A 262 10.80 14.60 -12.96
N GLN A 263 9.72 13.93 -13.32
CA GLN A 263 8.51 14.57 -13.84
C GLN A 263 7.65 15.09 -12.68
N PRO A 264 6.68 15.97 -12.92
CA PRO A 264 5.60 16.20 -11.95
C PRO A 264 4.72 14.94 -11.85
N PRO A 265 4.08 14.66 -10.69
CA PRO A 265 3.10 13.60 -10.59
C PRO A 265 1.94 13.86 -11.56
N SER A 266 1.53 12.83 -12.31
CA SER A 266 0.51 12.99 -13.35
C SER A 266 -0.33 11.72 -13.54
N PRO A 267 -1.65 11.79 -13.32
CA PRO A 267 -2.27 12.72 -12.38
C PRO A 267 -1.63 12.54 -11.00
N GLY A 268 -1.42 13.63 -10.27
CA GLY A 268 -1.13 13.53 -8.84
C GLY A 268 -2.41 13.29 -8.04
N TRP A 269 -2.35 13.63 -6.76
CA TRP A 269 -3.46 13.53 -5.82
C TRP A 269 -4.03 14.92 -5.49
N PRO A 270 -5.29 15.01 -5.05
CA PRO A 270 -5.82 16.25 -4.51
C PRO A 270 -4.92 16.81 -3.41
N ALA A 271 -4.68 18.12 -3.44
CA ALA A 271 -3.96 18.79 -2.36
C ALA A 271 -4.74 18.62 -1.04
N PRO A 272 -4.05 18.57 0.12
CA PRO A 272 -4.74 18.68 1.40
C PRO A 272 -5.57 19.97 1.38
N ASN A 273 -6.86 19.87 1.66
CA ASN A 273 -7.65 21.08 1.89
C ASN A 273 -6.95 21.82 3.04
N ALA A 274 -6.55 23.08 2.81
CA ALA A 274 -6.15 23.95 3.90
C ALA A 274 -7.30 23.94 4.90
N ALA A 275 -7.03 23.52 6.14
CA ALA A 275 -8.03 23.54 7.19
C ALA A 275 -8.55 24.98 7.30
N SER A 276 -9.81 25.19 6.95
CA SER A 276 -10.55 26.42 7.24
C SER A 276 -10.90 26.49 8.71
#